data_AF-A0A857FIY9-F1
#
_entry.id   AF-A0A857FIY9-F1
#
_cell.length_a   1.000
_cell.length_b   1.000
_cell.length_c   1.000
_cell.angle_alpha   90.00
_cell.angle_beta   90.00
_cell.angle_gamma   90.00
#
_symmetry.space_group_name_H-M   'P 1'
#
loop_
_entity.id
_entity.type
_entity.pdbx_description
1 polymer ?
#
loop_
_entity_poly.entity_id
_entity_poly.type
_entity_poly.pdbx_seq_one_letter_code
_entity_poly.pdbx_strand_id
1 'polypeptide(L)'
;MADLSTLMDRIYVEQVAPAIKAFNASRTASKAPSANMDQIALEQIAMLEIWEKEAKAQAAALRKALAGEMEEAGVLAFESEHFTGSLAASPQTATVTDEKALRAARPDLFELQPDKLNRTELTKALKKGQRIDGATLSNGGAMRLVIRGKKGIAA
;
A
#
# COMPACT_ATOMS: atom_id res chain seq x y z
N MET A 1 -9.61 18.54 18.98
CA MET A 1 -8.84 17.68 18.07
C MET A 1 -7.42 17.54 18.59
N ALA A 2 -6.69 16.48 18.22
CA ALA A 2 -5.26 16.45 18.52
C ALA A 2 -4.59 17.55 17.68
N ASP A 3 -3.94 18.49 18.35
CA ASP A 3 -3.15 19.57 17.74
C ASP A 3 -2.18 18.98 16.70
N LEU A 4 -2.18 19.50 15.48
CA LEU A 4 -1.32 19.03 14.39
C LEU A 4 0.15 18.98 14.82
N SER A 5 0.61 19.91 15.66
CA SER A 5 1.96 19.91 16.22
C SER A 5 2.23 18.66 17.07
N THR A 6 1.30 18.30 17.96
CA THR A 6 1.40 17.10 18.80
C THR A 6 1.42 15.83 17.96
N LEU A 7 0.64 15.78 16.87
CA LEU A 7 0.65 14.64 15.94
C LEU A 7 1.99 14.52 15.21
N MET A 8 2.54 15.63 14.71
CA MET A 8 3.84 15.68 14.04
C MET A 8 4.96 15.21 14.98
N ASP A 9 4.98 15.72 16.21
CA ASP A 9 5.97 15.34 17.24
C ASP A 9 5.88 13.85 17.57
N ARG A 10 4.67 13.33 17.78
CA ARG A 10 4.46 11.90 18.04
C ARG A 10 4.99 11.03 16.92
N ILE A 11 4.68 11.36 15.65
CA ILE A 11 5.16 10.62 14.48
C ILE A 11 6.69 10.61 14.45
N TYR A 12 7.32 11.75 14.74
CA TYR A 12 8.77 11.83 14.75
C TYR A 12 9.38 10.97 15.85
N VAL A 13 8.93 11.13 17.09
CA VAL A 13 9.50 10.47 18.27
C VAL A 13 9.27 8.95 18.24
N GLU A 14 8.06 8.53 17.90
CA GLU A 14 7.68 7.11 18.01
C GLU A 14 8.09 6.28 16.79
N GLN A 15 8.29 6.91 15.62
CA GLN A 15 8.47 6.15 14.37
C GLN A 15 9.69 6.60 13.57
N VAL A 16 9.77 7.89 13.20
CA VAL A 16 10.84 8.37 12.30
C VAL A 16 12.22 8.25 12.95
N ALA A 17 12.38 8.78 14.17
CA ALA A 17 13.68 8.76 14.85
C ALA A 17 14.16 7.32 15.15
N PRO A 18 13.31 6.40 15.68
CA PRO A 18 13.68 5.01 15.86
C PRO A 18 14.05 4.29 14.55
N ALA A 19 13.29 4.51 13.46
CA ALA A 19 13.57 3.88 12.17
C ALA A 19 14.91 4.32 11.58
N ILE A 20 15.21 5.63 11.59
CA ILE A 20 16.50 6.18 11.16
C ILE A 20 17.64 5.62 12.00
N LYS A 21 17.46 5.57 13.33
CA LYS A 21 18.47 5.02 14.25
C LYS A 21 18.76 3.54 13.95
N ALA A 22 17.73 2.73 13.76
CA ALA A 22 17.86 1.31 13.43
C ALA A 22 18.56 1.11 12.08
N PHE A 23 18.16 1.87 11.05
CA PHE A 23 18.78 1.81 9.74
C PHE A 23 20.27 2.20 9.79
N ASN A 24 20.61 3.30 10.48
CA ASN A 24 22.00 3.74 10.65
C ASN A 24 22.85 2.72 11.42
N ALA A 25 22.28 2.04 12.42
CA ALA A 25 22.96 0.96 13.13
C ALA A 25 23.30 -0.19 12.18
N SER A 26 22.36 -0.61 11.32
CA SER A 26 22.62 -1.65 10.31
C SER A 26 23.72 -1.25 9.31
N ARG A 27 23.76 0.03 8.90
CA ARG A 27 24.81 0.58 8.02
C ARG A 27 26.18 0.66 8.68
N THR A 28 26.21 0.76 10.00
CA THR A 28 27.46 0.69 10.76
C THR A 28 27.93 -0.76 10.88
N ALA A 29 27.01 -1.69 11.18
CA ALA A 29 27.29 -3.12 11.26
C ALA A 29 27.85 -3.69 9.94
N SER A 30 27.37 -3.19 8.79
CA SER A 30 27.86 -3.62 7.47
C SER A 30 29.33 -3.26 7.20
N LYS A 31 29.95 -2.41 8.02
CA LYS A 31 31.36 -2.03 7.89
C LYS A 31 32.31 -2.93 8.68
N ALA A 32 31.80 -3.84 9.50
CA ALA A 32 32.63 -4.75 10.28
C ALA A 32 33.35 -5.76 9.35
N PRO A 33 34.62 -6.13 9.62
CA PRO A 33 35.37 -7.08 8.77
C PRO A 33 34.71 -8.44 8.61
N SER A 34 33.91 -8.88 9.58
CA SER A 34 33.18 -10.15 9.58
C SER A 34 31.68 -9.97 9.35
N ALA A 35 31.25 -8.87 8.72
CA ALA A 35 29.84 -8.58 8.49
C ALA A 35 29.19 -9.64 7.59
N ASN A 36 28.10 -10.24 8.05
CA ASN A 36 27.25 -11.08 7.21
C ASN A 36 26.36 -10.20 6.34
N MET A 37 26.85 -9.87 5.14
CA MET A 37 26.18 -8.94 4.23
C MET A 37 24.79 -9.41 3.80
N ASP A 38 24.58 -10.73 3.62
CA ASP A 38 23.29 -11.28 3.20
C ASP A 38 22.24 -11.11 4.31
N GLN A 39 22.62 -11.37 5.56
CA GLN A 39 21.73 -11.15 6.70
C GLN A 39 21.41 -9.66 6.88
N ILE A 40 22.42 -8.79 6.77
CA ILE A 40 22.23 -7.34 6.89
C ILE A 40 21.33 -6.82 5.77
N ALA A 41 21.50 -7.32 4.54
CA ALA A 41 20.63 -6.97 3.42
C ALA A 41 19.18 -7.43 3.67
N LEU A 42 18.98 -8.66 4.16
CA LEU A 42 17.66 -9.17 4.52
C LEU A 42 16.97 -8.30 5.58
N GLU A 43 17.70 -7.91 6.63
CA GLU A 43 17.20 -7.05 7.70
C GLU A 43 16.90 -5.63 7.19
N GLN A 44 17.76 -5.05 6.36
CA GLN A 44 17.53 -3.73 5.75
C GLN A 44 16.31 -3.72 4.84
N ILE A 45 16.10 -4.76 4.02
CA ILE A 45 14.90 -4.87 3.19
C ILE A 45 13.65 -4.90 4.08
N ALA A 46 13.63 -5.74 5.12
CA ALA A 46 12.49 -5.82 6.03
C ALA A 46 12.22 -4.49 6.75
N MET A 47 13.26 -3.78 7.21
CA MET A 47 13.12 -2.46 7.84
C MET A 47 12.52 -1.42 6.87
N LEU A 48 12.98 -1.39 5.61
CA LEU A 48 12.47 -0.45 4.60
C LEU A 48 11.01 -0.74 4.23
N GLU A 49 10.62 -2.01 4.09
CA GLU A 49 9.24 -2.40 3.82
C GLU A 49 8.28 -2.03 4.97
N ILE A 50 8.72 -2.22 6.22
CA ILE A 50 7.95 -1.78 7.40
C ILE A 50 7.84 -0.26 7.43
N TRP A 51 8.95 0.46 7.22
CA TRP A 51 8.95 1.92 7.22
C TRP A 51 8.06 2.47 6.11
N GLU A 52 8.05 1.89 4.91
CA GLU A 52 7.15 2.30 3.82
C GLU A 52 5.67 2.22 4.27
N LYS A 53 5.28 1.08 4.87
CA LYS A 53 3.92 0.85 5.34
C LYS A 53 3.53 1.84 6.45
N GLU A 54 4.40 2.02 7.45
CA GLU A 54 4.17 2.94 8.56
C GLU A 54 4.12 4.39 8.10
N ALA A 55 5.07 4.83 7.27
CA ALA A 55 5.11 6.17 6.70
C ALA A 55 3.84 6.49 5.90
N LYS A 56 3.34 5.52 5.12
CA LYS A 56 2.06 5.67 4.40
C LYS A 56 0.88 5.85 5.35
N ALA A 57 0.83 5.09 6.45
CA ALA A 57 -0.22 5.21 7.46
C ALA A 57 -0.16 6.57 8.18
N GLN A 58 1.03 7.03 8.58
CA GLN A 58 1.19 8.34 9.23
C GLN A 58 0.91 9.50 8.30
N ALA A 59 1.34 9.43 7.04
CA ALA A 59 1.01 10.44 6.05
C ALA A 59 -0.51 10.53 5.82
N ALA A 60 -1.25 9.42 5.91
CA ALA A 60 -2.70 9.44 5.87
C ALA A 60 -3.31 10.10 7.12
N ALA A 61 -2.75 9.83 8.31
CA ALA A 61 -3.18 10.45 9.55
C ALA A 61 -2.93 11.98 9.55
N LEU A 62 -1.75 12.43 9.10
CA LEU A 62 -1.41 13.85 8.96
C LEU A 62 -2.31 14.54 7.94
N ARG A 63 -2.56 13.93 6.78
CA ARG A 63 -3.50 14.49 5.79
C ARG A 63 -4.88 14.71 6.37
N LYS A 64 -5.39 13.73 7.15
CA LYS A 64 -6.70 13.85 7.80
C LYS A 64 -6.72 14.96 8.85
N ALA A 65 -5.69 15.06 9.67
CA ALA A 65 -5.59 16.12 10.68
C ALA A 65 -5.50 17.51 10.03
N LEU A 66 -4.63 17.66 9.03
CA LEU A 66 -4.45 18.90 8.30
C LEU A 66 -5.71 19.34 7.56
N ALA A 67 -6.42 18.41 6.91
CA ALA A 67 -7.71 18.71 6.28
C ALA A 67 -8.74 19.18 7.31
N GLY A 68 -8.79 18.55 8.49
CA GLY A 68 -9.67 18.97 9.58
C GLY A 68 -9.38 20.38 10.07
N GLU A 69 -8.09 20.73 10.27
CA GLU A 69 -7.72 22.10 10.65
C GLU A 69 -8.04 23.12 9.55
N MET A 70 -7.82 22.77 8.27
CA MET A 70 -8.21 23.62 7.13
C MET A 70 -9.72 23.89 7.11
N GLU A 71 -10.55 22.85 7.36
CA GLU A 71 -12.00 22.97 7.44
C GLU A 71 -12.43 23.87 8.60
N GLU A 72 -11.86 23.68 9.80
CA GLU A 72 -12.17 24.50 10.98
C GLU A 72 -11.76 25.97 10.80
N ALA A 73 -10.62 26.22 10.15
CA ALA A 73 -10.11 27.55 9.90
C ALA A 73 -10.73 28.24 8.67
N GLY A 74 -11.53 27.52 7.86
CA GLY A 74 -12.07 28.02 6.61
C GLY A 74 -11.02 28.28 5.52
N VAL A 75 -9.87 27.60 5.59
CA VAL A 75 -8.77 27.74 4.63
C VAL A 75 -8.92 26.70 3.53
N LEU A 76 -9.04 27.13 2.27
CA LEU A 76 -9.23 26.22 1.14
C LEU A 76 -7.92 25.76 0.48
N ALA A 77 -6.84 26.55 0.61
CA ALA A 77 -5.54 26.19 0.08
C ALA A 77 -4.41 26.94 0.80
N PHE A 78 -3.21 26.36 0.78
CA PHE A 78 -1.96 27.00 1.18
C PHE A 78 -0.81 26.50 0.31
N GLU A 79 0.26 27.27 0.27
CA GLU A 79 1.47 26.98 -0.49
C GLU A 79 2.69 27.06 0.43
N SER A 80 3.61 26.12 0.23
CA SER A 80 4.95 26.12 0.80
C SER A 80 5.95 26.32 -0.33
N GLU A 81 7.24 26.43 -0.02
CA GLU A 81 8.29 26.58 -1.03
C GLU A 81 8.27 25.49 -2.12
N HIS A 82 7.78 24.29 -1.80
CA HIS A 82 7.85 23.12 -2.70
C HIS A 82 6.52 22.43 -2.96
N PHE A 83 5.46 22.74 -2.21
CA PHE A 83 4.19 22.02 -2.27
C PHE A 83 3.00 22.95 -2.07
N THR A 84 1.92 22.68 -2.81
CA THR A 84 0.60 23.28 -2.60
C THR A 84 -0.35 22.23 -2.00
N GLY A 85 -1.08 22.61 -0.95
CA GLY A 85 -2.16 21.81 -0.37
C GLY A 85 -3.50 22.52 -0.54
N SER A 86 -4.53 21.81 -0.99
CA SER A 86 -5.88 22.38 -1.17
C SER A 86 -6.96 21.38 -0.76
N LEU A 87 -8.05 21.89 -0.17
CA LEU A 87 -9.29 21.13 -0.02
C LEU A 87 -10.02 21.12 -1.35
N ALA A 88 -10.45 19.94 -1.76
CA ALA A 88 -11.29 19.75 -2.94
C ALA A 88 -12.54 18.97 -2.54
N ALA A 89 -13.67 19.30 -3.17
CA ALA A 89 -14.87 18.49 -3.02
C ALA A 89 -14.59 17.07 -3.52
N SER A 90 -15.02 16.06 -2.74
CA SER A 90 -14.98 14.67 -3.20
C SER A 90 -15.71 14.55 -4.53
N PRO A 91 -15.14 13.84 -5.52
CA PRO A 91 -15.82 13.63 -6.79
C PRO A 91 -17.16 12.93 -6.54
N GLN A 92 -18.20 13.38 -7.23
CA GLN A 92 -19.50 12.73 -7.15
C GLN A 92 -19.39 11.33 -7.79
N THR A 93 -19.61 10.30 -6.99
CA THR A 93 -19.63 8.90 -7.44
C THR A 93 -21.03 8.33 -7.32
N ALA A 94 -21.52 7.66 -8.36
CA ALA A 94 -22.78 6.93 -8.28
C ALA A 94 -22.65 5.72 -7.34
N THR A 95 -23.64 5.53 -6.46
CA THR A 95 -23.76 4.33 -5.61
C THR A 95 -24.98 3.55 -6.05
N VAL A 96 -24.80 2.29 -6.44
CA VAL A 96 -25.91 1.40 -6.80
C VAL A 96 -26.48 0.78 -5.53
N THR A 97 -27.68 1.20 -5.15
CA THR A 97 -28.37 0.71 -3.93
C THR A 97 -29.21 -0.53 -4.20
N ASP A 98 -29.76 -0.67 -5.41
CA ASP A 98 -30.48 -1.85 -5.87
C ASP A 98 -30.21 -2.05 -7.37
N GLU A 99 -29.34 -3.00 -7.68
CA GLU A 99 -28.98 -3.32 -9.06
C GLU A 99 -30.17 -3.88 -9.85
N LYS A 100 -31.08 -4.63 -9.21
CA LYS A 100 -32.21 -5.26 -9.88
C LYS A 100 -33.24 -4.21 -10.31
N ALA A 101 -33.57 -3.28 -9.42
CA ALA A 101 -34.44 -2.16 -9.75
C ALA A 101 -33.82 -1.26 -10.83
N LEU A 102 -32.51 -0.99 -10.73
CA LEU A 102 -31.77 -0.20 -11.73
C LEU A 102 -31.80 -0.88 -13.10
N ARG A 103 -31.58 -2.20 -13.17
CA ARG A 103 -31.62 -2.97 -14.42
C ARG A 103 -33.01 -3.00 -15.06
N ALA A 104 -34.07 -3.01 -14.26
CA ALA A 104 -35.44 -2.91 -14.77
C ALA A 104 -35.77 -1.50 -15.30
N ALA A 105 -35.32 -0.45 -14.61
CA ALA A 105 -35.64 0.94 -14.96
C ALA A 105 -34.76 1.53 -16.07
N ARG A 106 -33.49 1.14 -16.13
CA ARG A 106 -32.47 1.64 -17.06
C ARG A 106 -31.62 0.50 -17.63
N PRO A 107 -32.22 -0.41 -18.42
CA PRO A 107 -31.50 -1.53 -19.03
C PRO A 107 -30.40 -1.06 -20.01
N ASP A 108 -30.51 0.16 -20.54
CA ASP A 108 -29.52 0.81 -21.40
C ASP A 108 -28.15 1.02 -20.73
N LEU A 109 -28.09 1.03 -19.38
CA LEU A 109 -26.84 1.16 -18.63
C LEU A 109 -26.10 -0.17 -18.46
N PHE A 110 -26.65 -1.29 -18.93
CA PHE A 110 -26.08 -2.62 -18.76
C PHE A 110 -25.63 -3.20 -20.10
N GLU A 111 -24.33 -3.50 -20.21
CA GLU A 111 -23.76 -4.21 -21.35
C GLU A 111 -23.68 -5.71 -21.07
N LEU A 112 -23.91 -6.52 -22.11
CA LEU A 112 -23.72 -7.97 -22.03
C LEU A 112 -22.23 -8.27 -21.92
N GLN A 113 -21.79 -8.71 -20.74
CA GLN A 113 -20.41 -9.10 -20.50
C GLN A 113 -20.13 -10.47 -21.14
N PRO A 114 -18.97 -10.67 -21.81
CA PRO A 114 -18.60 -11.97 -22.36
C PRO A 114 -18.37 -13.00 -21.25
N ASP A 115 -18.51 -14.28 -21.59
CA ASP A 115 -18.24 -15.39 -20.67
C ASP A 115 -16.83 -15.27 -20.08
N LYS A 116 -16.77 -15.12 -18.76
CA LYS A 116 -15.50 -14.98 -18.05
C LYS A 116 -14.79 -16.33 -17.99
N LEU A 117 -13.61 -16.43 -18.61
CA LEU A 117 -12.76 -17.62 -18.52
C LEU A 117 -12.47 -17.98 -17.05
N ASN A 118 -12.78 -19.22 -16.68
CA ASN A 118 -12.41 -19.75 -15.37
C ASN A 118 -10.91 -20.09 -15.32
N ARG A 119 -10.10 -19.06 -15.07
CA ARG A 119 -8.63 -19.18 -15.00
C ARG A 119 -8.15 -20.16 -13.92
N THR A 120 -8.90 -20.30 -12.83
CA THR A 120 -8.55 -21.21 -11.73
C THR A 120 -8.62 -22.66 -12.19
N GLU A 121 -9.74 -23.07 -12.80
CA GLU A 121 -9.90 -24.43 -13.30
C GLU A 121 -8.98 -24.70 -14.50
N LEU A 122 -8.80 -23.72 -15.39
CA LEU A 122 -7.81 -23.81 -16.48
C LEU A 122 -6.41 -24.08 -15.92
N THR A 123 -5.98 -23.32 -14.91
CA THR A 123 -4.66 -23.50 -14.30
C THR A 123 -4.53 -24.86 -13.62
N LYS A 124 -5.58 -25.33 -12.92
CA LYS A 124 -5.59 -26.67 -12.29
C LYS A 124 -5.49 -27.77 -13.34
N ALA A 125 -6.23 -27.66 -14.45
CA ALA A 125 -6.21 -28.62 -15.55
C ALA A 125 -4.81 -28.71 -16.19
N LEU A 126 -4.21 -27.56 -16.52
CA LEU A 126 -2.86 -27.50 -17.08
C LEU A 126 -1.81 -28.03 -16.08
N LYS A 127 -1.92 -27.73 -14.78
CA LYS A 127 -1.02 -28.29 -13.74
C LYS A 127 -1.15 -29.82 -13.59
N LYS A 128 -2.30 -30.40 -13.93
CA LYS A 128 -2.51 -31.85 -13.98
C LYS A 128 -1.99 -32.50 -15.27
N GLY A 129 -1.39 -31.71 -16.17
CA GLY A 129 -0.86 -32.19 -17.45
C GLY A 129 -1.90 -32.33 -18.56
N GLN A 130 -3.11 -31.78 -18.39
CA GLN A 130 -4.10 -31.78 -19.47
C GLN A 130 -3.64 -30.84 -20.60
N ARG A 131 -3.73 -31.32 -21.84
CA ARG A 131 -3.54 -30.48 -23.02
C ARG A 131 -4.84 -29.73 -23.32
N ILE A 132 -4.77 -28.40 -23.33
CA ILE A 132 -5.90 -27.52 -23.66
C ILE A 132 -5.43 -26.60 -24.77
N ASP A 133 -6.04 -26.72 -25.96
CA ASP A 133 -5.66 -25.89 -27.10
C ASP A 133 -5.93 -24.41 -26.79
N GLY A 134 -4.95 -23.55 -27.11
CA GLY A 134 -4.99 -22.12 -26.79
C GLY A 134 -4.49 -21.75 -25.38
N ALA A 135 -4.03 -22.70 -24.56
CA ALA A 135 -3.47 -22.41 -23.24
C ALA A 135 -2.23 -23.26 -22.92
N THR A 136 -1.25 -22.65 -22.26
CA THR A 136 -0.03 -23.32 -21.79
C THR A 136 0.30 -22.89 -20.36
N LEU A 137 0.97 -23.76 -19.61
CA LEU A 137 1.50 -23.42 -18.30
C LEU A 137 2.94 -22.94 -18.47
N SER A 138 3.28 -21.77 -17.92
CA SER A 138 4.67 -21.34 -17.85
C SER A 138 5.46 -22.27 -16.93
N ASN A 139 6.73 -22.55 -17.24
CA ASN A 139 7.62 -23.36 -16.40
C ASN A 139 8.07 -22.69 -15.09
N GLY A 140 7.48 -21.54 -14.75
CA GLY A 140 7.99 -20.65 -13.72
C GLY A 140 9.21 -19.89 -14.24
N GLY A 141 9.26 -18.57 -14.01
CA GLY A 141 10.44 -17.77 -14.31
C GLY A 141 11.57 -18.01 -13.31
N ALA A 142 12.50 -17.05 -13.24
CA ALA A 142 13.54 -17.05 -12.20
C ALA A 142 12.94 -17.15 -10.79
N MET A 143 13.70 -17.77 -9.87
CA MET A 143 13.33 -17.79 -8.46
C MET A 143 13.17 -16.36 -7.94
N ARG A 144 12.17 -16.14 -7.08
CA ARG A 144 11.95 -14.86 -6.42
C ARG A 144 12.34 -14.94 -4.95
N LEU A 145 12.93 -13.87 -4.42
CA LEU A 145 13.13 -13.71 -2.99
C LEU A 145 11.76 -13.58 -2.31
N VAL A 146 11.54 -14.31 -1.22
CA VAL A 146 10.33 -14.22 -0.40
C VAL A 146 10.76 -13.98 1.04
N ILE A 147 10.49 -12.78 1.54
CA ILE A 147 10.77 -12.39 2.93
C ILE A 147 9.47 -12.52 3.72
N ARG A 148 9.54 -13.15 4.90
CA ARG A 148 8.39 -13.30 5.81
C ARG A 148 8.85 -12.96 7.22
N GLY A 149 8.09 -12.10 7.90
CA GLY A 149 8.29 -11.85 9.32
C GLY A 149 8.12 -13.15 10.12
N LYS A 150 9.00 -13.39 11.10
CA LYS A 150 8.79 -14.45 12.09
C LYS A 150 7.64 -14.03 13.02
N LYS A 151 6.82 -14.98 13.48
CA LYS A 151 5.76 -14.71 14.46
C LYS A 151 6.33 -13.93 15.65
N GLY A 152 5.71 -12.82 16.02
CA GLY A 152 6.08 -11.98 17.16
C GLY A 152 6.94 -10.75 16.83
N ILE A 153 7.43 -10.60 15.60
CA ILE A 153 7.99 -9.34 15.12
C ILE A 153 6.82 -8.54 14.55
N ALA A 154 6.34 -7.55 15.30
CA ALA A 154 5.31 -6.63 14.82
C ALA A 154 5.80 -5.91 13.56
N ALA A 155 4.88 -5.71 12.62
CA ALA A 155 5.08 -4.98 11.37
C ALA A 155 4.03 -3.87 11.26
#